data_AF-A0A0D8XL08-F1
#
_entry.id   AF-A0A0D8XL08-F1
#
_cell.length_a   1.000
_cell.length_b   1.000
_cell.length_c   1.000
_cell.angle_alpha   90.00
_cell.angle_beta   90.00
_cell.angle_gamma   90.00
#
_symmetry.space_group_name_H-M   'P 1'
#
loop_
_entity.id
_entity.type
_entity.pdbx_description
1 polymer ?
#
loop_
_entity_poly.entity_id
_entity_poly.type
_entity_poly.pdbx_seq_one_letter_code
_entity_poly.pdbx_strand_id
1 'polypeptide(L)'
;QTLTYFCFCCSSVKFLSYYFFKDKVAGGFVSHYLLERSRLCRQADGERNYHIFYQLIAGAPDYLFQKLHLDSPQKFKYLNHGAISFFTRPGSTSKIDSRRLKREFSSTTIITDAIVDDYADFSHLVEALARAGFEPNEVNDIWRVVAGILHLGNIDFIANMNDSKGGTRCRKFAPSSPVGSAKSLVDLTLNLNGCIVEPETESSLMIAAELLGLEMADLKLGLVTRIMQATKGGVKGTLIRVPLKPHEAVAGRDALTKALYSRLFDWLVARINKSIPSEKSTNYIGVLDIAGFEFFEVNSFEQFCINFCNEKLQHFFNERILKQEQELYAKEGLDVPRIEYSDNHDCIELFEMKSCGLLDLLDEEARLPRPSSQHFTAAVYEANKGHFRLEVN
;
A
#
# COMPACT_ATOMS: atom_id res chain seq x y z
N GLN A 1 -8.70 -22.02 1.20
CA GLN A 1 -7.76 -21.92 2.34
C GLN A 1 -6.40 -21.36 1.90
N THR A 2 -5.70 -21.91 0.91
CA THR A 2 -4.36 -21.40 0.54
C THR A 2 -4.34 -20.08 -0.26
N LEU A 3 -5.30 -19.85 -1.16
CA LEU A 3 -5.51 -18.53 -1.84
C LEU A 3 -5.96 -17.45 -0.86
N THR A 4 -6.72 -17.90 0.12
CA THR A 4 -7.15 -17.17 1.29
C THR A 4 -5.85 -16.67 1.95
N TYR A 5 -4.91 -17.53 2.36
CA TYR A 5 -3.61 -17.10 2.91
C TYR A 5 -2.83 -16.03 2.09
N PHE A 6 -2.88 -16.05 0.76
CA PHE A 6 -2.20 -15.04 -0.08
C PHE A 6 -2.82 -13.64 -0.03
N CYS A 7 -4.15 -13.57 -0.17
CA CYS A 7 -4.88 -12.32 0.06
C CYS A 7 -4.83 -11.90 1.55
N PHE A 8 -4.61 -12.87 2.45
CA PHE A 8 -4.78 -12.69 3.90
C PHE A 8 -3.59 -12.01 4.59
N CYS A 9 -2.42 -11.92 3.96
CA CYS A 9 -1.25 -11.25 4.54
C CYS A 9 -1.15 -9.75 4.22
N CYS A 10 -2.08 -9.16 3.44
CA CYS A 10 -1.90 -7.80 2.93
C CYS A 10 -2.89 -6.75 3.43
N SER A 11 -4.14 -7.10 3.77
CA SER A 11 -5.17 -6.14 4.21
C SER A 11 -5.56 -6.34 5.67
N SER A 12 -5.70 -5.24 6.41
CA SER A 12 -6.03 -5.23 7.84
C SER A 12 -7.51 -5.55 8.13
N VAL A 13 -8.38 -5.48 7.13
CA VAL A 13 -9.82 -5.79 7.26
C VAL A 13 -10.30 -6.65 6.10
N LYS A 14 -11.01 -7.73 6.43
CA LYS A 14 -11.59 -8.67 5.48
C LYS A 14 -13.05 -8.91 5.82
N PHE A 15 -13.89 -8.90 4.80
CA PHE A 15 -15.30 -9.20 4.96
C PHE A 15 -15.71 -10.28 3.95
N LEU A 16 -15.97 -11.48 4.46
CA LEU A 16 -16.41 -12.62 3.66
C LEU A 16 -17.93 -12.73 3.75
N SER A 17 -18.61 -12.50 2.64
CA SER A 17 -20.06 -12.66 2.53
C SER A 17 -20.40 -14.01 1.93
N TYR A 18 -21.21 -14.80 2.62
CA TYR A 18 -21.79 -16.05 2.12
C TYR A 18 -23.24 -15.81 1.74
N TYR A 19 -23.58 -16.03 0.47
CA TYR A 19 -24.92 -15.82 -0.06
C TYR A 19 -25.77 -17.07 0.08
N PHE A 20 -27.03 -16.92 0.50
CA PHE A 20 -27.96 -18.03 0.69
C PHE A 20 -29.18 -17.90 -0.20
N PHE A 21 -29.53 -18.99 -0.90
CA PHE A 21 -30.76 -19.12 -1.65
C PHE A 21 -31.48 -20.41 -1.20
N LYS A 22 -32.72 -20.29 -0.73
CA LYS A 22 -33.51 -21.42 -0.19
C LYS A 22 -32.71 -22.25 0.83
N ASP A 23 -32.10 -21.58 1.81
CA ASP A 23 -31.30 -22.15 2.90
C ASP A 23 -30.07 -22.98 2.45
N LYS A 24 -29.63 -22.81 1.19
CA LYS A 24 -28.41 -23.39 0.66
C LYS A 24 -27.42 -22.29 0.30
N VAL A 25 -26.14 -22.57 0.47
CA VAL A 25 -25.06 -21.69 0.04
C VAL A 25 -25.11 -21.57 -1.49
N ALA A 26 -25.45 -20.38 -1.97
CA ALA A 26 -25.59 -20.05 -3.38
C ALA A 26 -24.35 -19.36 -3.95
N GLY A 27 -23.47 -18.85 -3.08
CA GLY A 27 -22.23 -18.22 -3.48
C GLY A 27 -21.50 -17.52 -2.35
N GLY A 28 -20.47 -16.77 -2.72
CA GLY A 28 -19.77 -15.92 -1.77
C GLY A 28 -19.09 -14.73 -2.45
N PHE A 29 -18.68 -13.77 -1.63
CA PHE A 29 -17.96 -12.58 -2.06
C PHE A 29 -16.97 -12.15 -0.99
N VAL A 30 -15.77 -11.79 -1.42
CA VAL A 30 -14.70 -11.28 -0.56
C VAL A 30 -14.58 -9.78 -0.79
N SER A 31 -14.78 -9.01 0.26
CA SER A 31 -14.43 -7.59 0.30
C SER A 31 -13.18 -7.41 1.17
N HIS A 32 -12.31 -6.51 0.76
CA HIS A 32 -11.14 -6.08 1.53
C HIS A 32 -11.22 -4.58 1.81
N TYR A 33 -10.71 -4.18 2.97
CA TYR A 33 -10.59 -2.78 3.34
C TYR A 33 -9.24 -2.50 4.02
N LEU A 34 -8.82 -1.23 4.01
CA LEU A 34 -7.63 -0.74 4.68
C LEU A 34 -6.36 -1.52 4.34
N LEU A 35 -5.97 -1.49 3.06
CA LEU A 35 -4.63 -1.94 2.65
C LEU A 35 -3.58 -0.97 3.20
N GLU A 36 -2.60 -1.47 3.92
CA GLU A 36 -1.52 -0.68 4.52
C GLU A 36 -0.50 -0.22 3.46
N ARG A 37 -0.87 0.81 2.70
CA ARG A 37 -0.08 1.27 1.54
C ARG A 37 1.30 1.83 1.92
N SER A 38 1.45 2.39 3.11
CA SER A 38 2.71 2.93 3.63
C SER A 38 3.78 1.85 3.79
N ARG A 39 3.39 0.65 4.25
CA ARG A 39 4.25 -0.54 4.43
C ARG A 39 5.08 -0.90 3.20
N LEU A 40 4.59 -0.55 2.00
CA LEU A 40 5.33 -0.78 0.76
C LEU A 40 6.64 0.00 0.69
N CYS A 41 6.64 1.26 1.14
CA CYS A 41 7.76 2.18 0.98
C CYS A 41 8.56 2.38 2.26
N ARG A 42 7.93 2.22 3.43
CA ARG A 42 8.53 2.38 4.76
C ARG A 42 7.97 1.32 5.69
N GLN A 43 8.83 0.76 6.53
CA GLN A 43 8.46 -0.20 7.56
C GLN A 43 8.90 0.35 8.93
N ALA A 44 8.19 -0.02 9.99
CA ALA A 44 8.65 0.26 11.35
C ALA A 44 9.84 -0.64 11.70
N ASP A 45 10.63 -0.23 12.69
CA ASP A 45 11.81 -0.98 13.13
C ASP A 45 11.41 -2.39 13.58
N GLY A 46 12.07 -3.41 13.03
CA GLY A 46 11.77 -4.82 13.30
C GLY A 46 10.60 -5.40 12.48
N GLU A 47 9.83 -4.59 11.77
CA GLU A 47 8.76 -5.08 10.90
C GLU A 47 9.24 -5.39 9.48
N ARG A 48 8.53 -6.29 8.80
CA ARG A 48 8.79 -6.65 7.40
C ARG A 48 7.81 -5.94 6.46
N ASN A 49 8.18 -5.89 5.19
CA ASN A 49 7.23 -5.60 4.12
C ASN A 49 6.29 -6.82 3.91
N TYR A 50 5.39 -6.77 2.93
CA TYR A 50 4.46 -7.88 2.64
C TYR A 50 5.20 -9.19 2.33
N HIS A 51 4.64 -10.30 2.83
CA HIS A 51 5.22 -11.65 2.69
C HIS A 51 5.55 -12.03 1.24
N ILE A 52 4.78 -11.55 0.26
CA ILE A 52 4.98 -11.92 -1.14
C ILE A 52 6.37 -11.54 -1.66
N PHE A 53 6.96 -10.44 -1.20
CA PHE A 53 8.31 -10.06 -1.63
C PHE A 53 9.35 -11.09 -1.16
N TYR A 54 9.24 -11.54 0.09
CA TYR A 54 10.13 -12.54 0.68
C TYR A 54 9.88 -13.93 0.11
N GLN A 55 8.61 -14.33 -0.07
CA GLN A 55 8.21 -15.58 -0.69
C GLN A 55 8.71 -15.69 -2.13
N LEU A 56 8.59 -14.61 -2.92
CA LEU A 56 9.09 -14.58 -4.29
C LEU A 56 10.62 -14.73 -4.35
N ILE A 57 11.36 -14.01 -3.49
CA ILE A 57 12.82 -14.11 -3.44
C ILE A 57 13.27 -15.51 -2.96
N ALA A 58 12.65 -16.03 -1.91
CA ALA A 58 13.02 -17.32 -1.31
C ALA A 58 12.63 -18.50 -2.21
N GLY A 59 11.39 -18.53 -2.70
CA GLY A 59 10.77 -19.70 -3.32
C GLY A 59 10.70 -19.73 -4.85
N ALA A 60 10.96 -18.62 -5.57
CA ALA A 60 10.90 -18.62 -7.03
C ALA A 60 11.87 -19.67 -7.64
N PRO A 61 11.55 -20.36 -8.74
CA PRO A 61 12.52 -21.19 -9.43
C PRO A 61 13.63 -20.33 -10.08
N ASP A 62 14.83 -20.89 -10.28
CA ASP A 62 16.01 -20.15 -10.78
C ASP A 62 15.76 -19.40 -12.10
N TYR A 63 15.01 -20.00 -13.02
CA TYR A 63 14.65 -19.34 -14.29
C TYR A 63 13.80 -18.08 -14.06
N LEU A 64 12.87 -18.12 -13.09
CA LEU A 64 11.98 -16.99 -12.77
C LEU A 64 12.75 -15.93 -12.01
N PHE A 65 13.61 -16.33 -11.08
CA PHE A 65 14.50 -15.45 -10.34
C PHE A 65 15.40 -14.62 -11.27
N GLN A 66 16.01 -15.27 -12.27
CA GLN A 66 16.81 -14.60 -13.29
C GLN A 66 15.96 -13.72 -14.21
N LYS A 67 14.81 -14.22 -14.69
CA LYS A 67 13.90 -13.48 -15.58
C LYS A 67 13.38 -12.18 -14.94
N LEU A 68 13.15 -12.19 -13.63
CA LEU A 68 12.66 -11.02 -12.88
C LEU A 68 13.79 -10.13 -12.35
N HIS A 69 15.04 -10.47 -12.66
CA HIS A 69 16.24 -9.77 -12.16
C HIS A 69 16.23 -9.62 -10.63
N LEU A 70 15.79 -10.66 -9.91
CA LEU A 70 15.74 -10.63 -8.45
C LEU A 70 17.14 -10.77 -7.85
N ASP A 71 17.29 -10.29 -6.63
CA ASP A 71 18.54 -10.32 -5.87
C ASP A 71 18.24 -10.43 -4.36
N SER A 72 19.26 -10.33 -3.51
CA SER A 72 19.11 -10.28 -2.05
C SER A 72 18.18 -9.15 -1.62
N PRO A 73 17.32 -9.35 -0.58
CA PRO A 73 16.44 -8.31 -0.05
C PRO A 73 17.15 -7.00 0.30
N GLN A 74 18.41 -7.06 0.72
CA GLN A 74 19.21 -5.87 1.07
C GLN A 74 19.42 -4.91 -0.11
N LYS A 75 19.42 -5.42 -1.34
CA LYS A 75 19.58 -4.61 -2.55
C LYS A 75 18.30 -3.89 -2.95
N PHE A 76 17.18 -4.17 -2.30
CA PHE A 76 15.91 -3.51 -2.58
C PHE A 76 15.59 -2.50 -1.48
N LYS A 77 15.51 -1.22 -1.85
CA LYS A 77 15.21 -0.11 -0.94
C LYS A 77 13.91 -0.30 -0.16
N TYR A 78 12.92 -0.91 -0.79
CA TYR A 78 11.63 -1.19 -0.13
C TYR A 78 11.65 -2.38 0.83
N LEU A 79 12.74 -3.15 0.89
CA LEU A 79 12.91 -4.26 1.83
C LEU A 79 13.98 -3.97 2.88
N ASN A 80 14.94 -3.10 2.58
CA ASN A 80 16.10 -2.83 3.45
C ASN A 80 15.85 -1.85 4.59
N HIS A 81 14.71 -1.14 4.61
CA HIS A 81 14.35 -0.27 5.73
C HIS A 81 13.79 -1.05 6.94
N GLY A 82 13.31 -2.28 6.72
CA GLY A 82 12.74 -3.14 7.77
C GLY A 82 13.55 -4.41 8.02
N ALA A 83 12.93 -5.38 8.70
CA ALA A 83 13.51 -6.69 8.88
C ALA A 83 13.63 -7.45 7.54
N ILE A 84 14.84 -7.94 7.26
CA ILE A 84 15.18 -8.69 6.03
C ILE A 84 15.19 -10.20 6.25
N SER A 85 14.77 -10.66 7.42
CA SER A 85 14.74 -12.07 7.83
C SER A 85 13.74 -12.89 7.02
N PHE A 86 14.10 -14.13 6.72
CA PHE A 86 13.18 -15.13 6.17
C PHE A 86 12.63 -16.00 7.29
N PHE A 87 11.34 -16.34 7.22
CA PHE A 87 10.74 -17.33 8.10
C PHE A 87 10.83 -18.72 7.49
N THR A 88 11.15 -19.71 8.32
CA THR A 88 11.17 -21.12 7.95
C THR A 88 10.55 -21.96 9.05
N ARG A 89 9.88 -23.05 8.66
CA ARG A 89 9.40 -24.02 9.64
C ARG A 89 10.56 -24.88 10.17
N PRO A 90 10.48 -25.39 11.43
CA PRO A 90 11.49 -26.29 11.97
C PRO A 90 11.73 -27.48 11.02
N GLY A 91 12.96 -27.63 10.51
CA GLY A 91 13.34 -28.68 9.56
C GLY A 91 13.29 -28.32 8.07
N SER A 92 12.87 -27.10 7.71
CA SER A 92 12.81 -26.60 6.32
C SER A 92 14.01 -25.71 5.94
N THR A 93 14.90 -25.42 6.89
CA THR A 93 16.02 -24.46 6.77
C THR A 93 16.99 -24.75 5.62
N SER A 94 17.09 -25.99 5.16
CA SER A 94 18.03 -26.44 4.12
C SER A 94 17.56 -26.28 2.68
N LYS A 95 16.38 -25.66 2.44
CA LYS A 95 15.78 -25.56 1.10
C LYS A 95 15.93 -24.21 0.41
N ILE A 96 16.21 -23.14 1.14
CA ILE A 96 16.48 -21.84 0.52
C ILE A 96 17.90 -21.87 -0.05
N ASP A 97 18.03 -21.60 -1.34
CA ASP A 97 19.32 -21.63 -2.02
C ASP A 97 20.31 -20.66 -1.35
N SER A 98 21.44 -21.21 -0.92
CA SER A 98 22.54 -20.47 -0.33
C SER A 98 23.00 -19.28 -1.18
N ARG A 99 22.86 -19.30 -2.51
CA ARG A 99 23.18 -18.18 -3.42
C ARG A 99 22.26 -16.97 -3.23
N ARG A 100 21.00 -17.22 -2.85
CA ARG A 100 20.00 -16.17 -2.55
C ARG A 100 20.15 -15.62 -1.14
N LEU A 101 20.81 -16.41 -0.28
CA LEU A 101 21.22 -16.08 1.09
C LEU A 101 22.66 -15.58 1.21
N LYS A 102 23.49 -15.58 0.14
CA LYS A 102 24.92 -15.25 0.23
C LYS A 102 25.38 -14.28 -0.85
N ARG A 103 25.50 -13.02 -0.45
CA ARG A 103 26.69 -12.18 -0.59
C ARG A 103 26.60 -11.15 0.53
N GLU A 104 27.53 -11.21 1.50
CA GLU A 104 27.67 -10.30 2.67
C GLU A 104 26.73 -10.51 3.88
N PHE A 105 26.45 -11.76 4.26
CA PHE A 105 25.59 -12.05 5.42
C PHE A 105 26.38 -12.24 6.72
N SER A 106 26.30 -11.22 7.57
CA SER A 106 26.45 -11.36 9.04
C SER A 106 25.15 -11.05 9.80
N SER A 107 24.06 -10.66 9.13
CA SER A 107 22.88 -10.09 9.82
C SER A 107 21.48 -10.53 9.34
N THR A 108 21.32 -11.26 8.23
CA THR A 108 19.99 -11.80 7.90
C THR A 108 19.76 -13.10 8.65
N THR A 109 19.06 -12.98 9.78
CA THR A 109 18.67 -14.11 10.62
C THR A 109 17.53 -14.88 9.93
N ILE A 110 17.74 -16.16 9.61
CA ILE A 110 16.62 -17.06 9.33
C ILE A 110 15.90 -17.25 10.66
N ILE A 111 14.63 -16.87 10.72
CA ILE A 111 13.81 -17.01 11.93
C ILE A 111 12.98 -18.27 11.79
N THR A 112 12.96 -19.10 12.83
CA THR A 112 12.10 -20.28 12.87
C THR A 112 10.72 -19.88 13.38
N ASP A 113 9.68 -20.15 12.59
CA ASP A 113 8.29 -19.93 12.96
C ASP A 113 7.48 -21.24 12.81
N ALA A 114 6.47 -21.44 13.67
CA ALA A 114 5.67 -22.66 13.64
C ALA A 114 4.71 -22.72 12.44
N ILE A 115 4.31 -21.58 11.90
CA ILE A 115 3.25 -21.44 10.90
C ILE A 115 3.84 -21.01 9.56
N VAL A 116 4.68 -19.97 9.56
CA VAL A 116 5.14 -19.29 8.33
C VAL A 116 6.42 -19.92 7.81
N ASP A 117 6.45 -20.21 6.51
CA ASP A 117 7.66 -20.64 5.79
C ASP A 117 7.69 -19.99 4.41
N ASP A 118 8.50 -18.94 4.25
CA ASP A 118 8.48 -18.12 3.04
C ASP A 118 8.82 -18.94 1.77
N TYR A 119 9.64 -19.99 1.89
CA TYR A 119 9.97 -20.87 0.76
C TYR A 119 8.82 -21.81 0.40
N ALA A 120 8.29 -22.54 1.40
CA ALA A 120 7.22 -23.49 1.17
C ALA A 120 5.91 -22.80 0.78
N ASP A 121 5.62 -21.65 1.39
CA ASP A 121 4.41 -20.89 1.17
C ASP A 121 4.35 -20.31 -0.25
N PHE A 122 5.49 -20.03 -0.88
CA PHE A 122 5.52 -19.66 -2.31
C PHE A 122 5.03 -20.80 -3.21
N SER A 123 5.45 -22.04 -2.94
CA SER A 123 4.99 -23.19 -3.73
C SER A 123 3.49 -23.42 -3.54
N HIS A 124 3.03 -23.35 -2.29
CA HIS A 124 1.62 -23.44 -1.96
C HIS A 124 0.78 -22.33 -2.61
N LEU A 125 1.32 -21.12 -2.68
CA LEU A 125 0.71 -19.98 -3.35
C LEU A 125 0.50 -20.25 -4.84
N VAL A 126 1.54 -20.71 -5.55
CA VAL A 126 1.44 -21.01 -6.98
C VAL A 126 0.38 -22.08 -7.24
N GLU A 127 0.35 -23.15 -6.44
CA GLU A 127 -0.71 -24.15 -6.54
C GLU A 127 -2.10 -23.59 -6.24
N ALA A 128 -2.19 -22.69 -5.27
CA ALA A 128 -3.45 -22.06 -4.93
C ALA A 128 -3.96 -21.23 -6.11
N LEU A 129 -3.14 -20.35 -6.68
CA LEU A 129 -3.49 -19.56 -7.87
C LEU A 129 -3.97 -20.46 -9.03
N ALA A 130 -3.28 -21.58 -9.28
CA ALA A 130 -3.72 -22.56 -10.28
C ALA A 130 -5.12 -23.14 -9.96
N ARG A 131 -5.40 -23.45 -8.69
CA ARG A 131 -6.73 -23.94 -8.25
C ARG A 131 -7.84 -22.89 -8.33
N ALA A 132 -7.54 -21.60 -8.22
CA ALA A 132 -8.52 -20.53 -8.49
C ALA A 132 -8.76 -20.27 -9.98
N GLY A 133 -8.07 -20.99 -10.87
CA GLY A 133 -8.21 -20.82 -12.31
C GLY A 133 -7.49 -19.59 -12.85
N PHE A 134 -6.38 -19.19 -12.23
CA PHE A 134 -5.44 -18.24 -12.83
C PHE A 134 -4.62 -18.94 -13.91
N GLU A 135 -4.50 -18.30 -15.07
CA GLU A 135 -3.66 -18.82 -16.14
C GLU A 135 -2.16 -18.60 -15.84
N PRO A 136 -1.26 -19.46 -16.35
CA PRO A 136 0.18 -19.29 -16.15
C PRO A 136 0.71 -17.92 -16.61
N ASN A 137 0.11 -17.33 -17.64
CA ASN A 137 0.46 -15.99 -18.13
C ASN A 137 0.03 -14.90 -17.14
N GLU A 138 -1.21 -14.97 -16.62
CA GLU A 138 -1.69 -14.06 -15.57
C GLU A 138 -0.77 -14.12 -14.33
N VAL A 139 -0.36 -15.33 -13.94
CA VAL A 139 0.56 -15.55 -12.81
C VAL A 139 1.94 -14.92 -13.09
N ASN A 140 2.45 -15.03 -14.31
CA ASN A 140 3.70 -14.38 -14.71
C ASN A 140 3.60 -12.85 -14.62
N ASP A 141 2.47 -12.27 -15.07
CA ASP A 141 2.25 -10.83 -15.02
C ASP A 141 2.14 -10.32 -13.57
N ILE A 142 1.54 -11.09 -12.65
CA ILE A 142 1.58 -10.79 -11.20
C ILE A 142 3.03 -10.67 -10.73
N TRP A 143 3.88 -11.65 -11.06
CA TRP A 143 5.30 -11.64 -10.64
C TRP A 143 6.09 -10.48 -11.26
N ARG A 144 5.78 -10.13 -12.52
CA ARG A 144 6.38 -8.96 -13.19
C ARG A 144 6.03 -7.66 -12.49
N VAL A 145 4.78 -7.47 -12.07
CA VAL A 145 4.38 -6.26 -11.33
C VAL A 145 5.03 -6.21 -9.96
N VAL A 146 5.06 -7.33 -9.22
CA VAL A 146 5.70 -7.41 -7.89
C VAL A 146 7.20 -7.12 -7.98
N ALA A 147 7.91 -7.74 -8.92
CA ALA A 147 9.33 -7.47 -9.14
C ALA A 147 9.58 -6.04 -9.67
N GLY A 148 8.71 -5.54 -10.56
CA GLY A 148 8.78 -4.17 -11.07
C GLY A 148 8.68 -3.13 -9.96
N ILE A 149 7.85 -3.37 -8.93
CA ILE A 149 7.76 -2.52 -7.74
C ILE A 149 9.08 -2.50 -6.95
N LEU A 150 9.74 -3.66 -6.78
CA LEU A 150 11.03 -3.73 -6.08
C LEU A 150 12.10 -2.91 -6.80
N HIS A 151 12.20 -3.05 -8.13
CA HIS A 151 13.15 -2.30 -8.95
C HIS A 151 12.82 -0.80 -9.02
N LEU A 152 11.52 -0.45 -9.05
CA LEU A 152 11.06 0.94 -9.01
C LEU A 152 11.55 1.63 -7.73
N GLY A 153 11.55 0.95 -6.59
CA GLY A 153 12.04 1.47 -5.32
C GLY A 153 13.53 1.80 -5.29
N ASN A 154 14.33 1.16 -6.13
CA ASN A 154 15.77 1.38 -6.23
C ASN A 154 16.15 2.60 -7.09
N ILE A 155 15.19 3.24 -7.73
CA ILE A 155 15.44 4.43 -8.55
C ILE A 155 15.58 5.64 -7.64
N ASP A 156 16.75 6.27 -7.63
CA ASP A 156 17.01 7.48 -6.85
C ASP A 156 17.23 8.70 -7.74
N PHE A 157 17.05 9.88 -7.14
CA PHE A 157 17.00 11.15 -7.83
C PHE A 157 17.96 12.15 -7.20
N ILE A 158 18.80 12.77 -8.02
CA ILE A 158 19.75 13.79 -7.61
C ILE A 158 19.35 15.16 -8.17
N ALA A 159 19.76 16.23 -7.47
CA ALA A 159 19.55 17.59 -7.96
C ALA A 159 20.48 17.85 -9.17
N ASN A 160 19.94 18.48 -10.21
CA ASN A 160 20.75 18.88 -11.35
C ASN A 160 21.66 20.06 -10.95
N MET A 161 22.95 19.78 -10.69
CA MET A 161 23.95 20.76 -10.22
C MET A 161 24.42 21.75 -11.30
N ASN A 162 23.99 21.61 -12.56
CA ASN A 162 24.52 22.40 -13.68
C ASN A 162 23.95 23.82 -13.83
N ASP A 163 23.10 24.33 -12.93
CA ASP A 163 22.57 25.70 -13.08
C ASP A 163 22.50 26.48 -11.75
N SER A 164 23.49 27.36 -11.53
CA SER A 164 23.60 28.30 -10.39
C SER A 164 22.60 29.46 -10.41
N LYS A 165 21.42 29.33 -11.04
CA LYS A 165 20.38 30.38 -11.06
C LYS A 165 18.98 29.79 -10.88
N GLY A 166 18.46 29.89 -9.66
CA GLY A 166 17.17 29.37 -9.21
C GLY A 166 15.94 30.01 -9.86
N GLY A 167 15.71 29.76 -11.14
CA GLY A 167 14.47 30.10 -11.83
C GLY A 167 13.91 28.91 -12.63
N THR A 168 12.72 28.42 -12.28
CA THR A 168 12.05 27.33 -13.01
C THR A 168 11.70 27.80 -14.43
N ARG A 169 12.48 27.43 -15.45
CA ARG A 169 12.15 27.71 -16.86
C ARG A 169 11.15 26.68 -17.38
N CYS A 170 9.88 27.06 -17.48
CA CYS A 170 8.82 26.27 -18.13
C CYS A 170 8.93 26.36 -19.67
N ARG A 171 9.11 25.24 -20.38
CA ARG A 171 9.02 25.21 -21.86
C ARG A 171 7.65 24.69 -22.31
N LYS A 172 7.06 25.36 -23.31
CA LYS A 172 5.77 25.00 -23.92
C LYS A 172 5.94 23.90 -24.98
N PHE A 173 5.08 22.89 -25.00
CA PHE A 173 5.05 21.84 -26.04
C PHE A 173 3.72 21.87 -26.81
N ALA A 174 3.79 21.89 -28.14
CA ALA A 174 2.60 21.82 -29.00
C ALA A 174 2.05 20.37 -29.07
N PRO A 175 0.72 20.17 -29.13
CA PRO A 175 0.07 18.87 -28.97
C PRO A 175 0.10 17.94 -30.20
N SER A 176 0.92 18.20 -31.23
CA SER A 176 0.82 17.51 -32.53
C SER A 176 2.14 17.09 -33.18
N SER A 177 3.13 16.64 -32.40
CA SER A 177 4.31 15.99 -32.97
C SER A 177 4.32 14.49 -32.64
N PRO A 178 4.46 13.60 -33.64
CA PRO A 178 4.57 12.18 -33.39
C PRO A 178 5.82 11.91 -32.55
N VAL A 179 5.67 11.03 -31.55
CA VAL A 179 6.75 10.48 -30.74
C VAL A 179 7.70 9.74 -31.69
N GLY A 180 8.72 10.46 -32.16
CA GLY A 180 9.62 9.99 -33.21
C GLY A 180 11.02 10.50 -32.93
N SER A 181 11.92 9.56 -32.69
CA SER A 181 13.36 9.70 -32.41
C SER A 181 13.74 10.04 -30.96
N ALA A 182 14.27 9.04 -30.26
CA ALA A 182 14.86 9.10 -28.92
C ALA A 182 15.94 10.19 -28.75
N LYS A 183 16.53 10.70 -29.85
CA LYS A 183 17.54 11.77 -29.82
C LYS A 183 17.01 13.14 -29.38
N SER A 184 15.72 13.43 -29.59
CA SER A 184 15.11 14.72 -29.20
C SER A 184 14.73 14.80 -27.71
N LEU A 185 14.57 13.67 -27.03
CA LEU A 185 14.13 13.62 -25.63
C LEU A 185 15.29 13.78 -24.64
N VAL A 186 16.48 13.27 -25.00
CA VAL A 186 17.68 13.32 -24.14
C VAL A 186 18.20 14.76 -23.99
N ASP A 187 18.16 15.57 -25.06
CA ASP A 187 18.53 17.01 -25.02
C ASP A 187 17.56 17.85 -24.19
N LEU A 188 16.37 17.32 -23.89
CA LEU A 188 15.33 18.02 -23.15
C LEU A 188 15.55 17.97 -21.64
N THR A 189 16.11 16.87 -21.13
CA THR A 189 16.37 16.65 -19.69
C THR A 189 17.59 17.44 -19.20
N LEU A 190 18.55 17.72 -20.08
CA LEU A 190 19.82 18.36 -19.74
C LEU A 190 19.72 19.84 -19.32
N ASN A 191 18.61 20.53 -19.64
CA ASN A 191 18.46 21.98 -19.43
C ASN A 191 17.26 22.36 -18.54
N LEU A 192 16.82 21.44 -17.68
CA LEU A 192 15.69 21.65 -16.78
C LEU A 192 16.17 21.78 -15.34
N ASN A 193 15.78 22.90 -14.70
CA ASN A 193 15.99 23.15 -13.28
C ASN A 193 15.09 22.22 -12.46
N GLY A 194 15.63 21.08 -12.04
CA GLY A 194 14.90 20.03 -11.33
C GLY A 194 15.79 18.87 -10.89
N CYS A 195 15.20 17.68 -10.82
CA CYS A 195 15.92 16.44 -10.54
C CYS A 195 16.22 15.64 -11.80
N ILE A 196 17.26 14.81 -11.72
CA ILE A 196 17.59 13.78 -12.70
C ILE A 196 17.68 12.44 -11.97
N VAL A 197 17.46 11.35 -12.71
CA VAL A 197 17.69 9.99 -12.19
C VAL A 197 19.19 9.79 -11.98
N GLU A 198 19.55 9.22 -10.84
CA GLU A 198 20.94 8.91 -10.50
C GLU A 198 21.51 7.84 -11.47
N PRO A 199 22.68 8.10 -12.10
CA PRO A 199 23.23 7.19 -13.12
C PRO A 199 23.46 5.76 -12.63
N GLU A 200 23.82 5.57 -11.36
CA GLU A 200 24.03 4.24 -10.76
C GLU A 200 22.74 3.41 -10.73
N THR A 201 21.59 4.07 -10.62
CA THR A 201 20.25 3.45 -10.55
C THR A 201 19.57 3.31 -11.91
N GLU A 202 20.23 3.71 -13.01
CA GLU A 202 19.67 3.66 -14.36
C GLU A 202 19.43 2.21 -14.84
N SER A 203 20.21 1.25 -14.33
CA SER A 203 19.97 -0.18 -14.53
C SER A 203 18.62 -0.64 -13.95
N SER A 204 18.31 -0.24 -12.71
CA SER A 204 17.02 -0.52 -12.06
C SER A 204 15.84 0.12 -12.82
N LEU A 205 16.02 1.32 -13.36
CA LEU A 205 15.02 1.99 -14.21
C LEU A 205 14.73 1.19 -15.48
N MET A 206 15.77 0.66 -16.15
CA MET A 206 15.62 -0.16 -17.35
C MET A 206 14.83 -1.44 -17.05
N ILE A 207 15.21 -2.14 -15.98
CA ILE A 207 14.54 -3.37 -15.55
C ILE A 207 13.08 -3.10 -15.16
N ALA A 208 12.82 -2.04 -14.39
CA ALA A 208 11.46 -1.66 -14.00
C ALA A 208 10.59 -1.33 -15.23
N ALA A 209 11.15 -0.61 -16.22
CA ALA A 209 10.45 -0.30 -17.47
C ALA A 209 10.09 -1.58 -18.25
N GLU A 210 11.03 -2.52 -18.39
CA GLU A 210 10.80 -3.80 -19.07
C GLU A 210 9.70 -4.64 -18.38
N LEU A 211 9.80 -4.77 -17.04
CA LEU A 211 8.85 -5.57 -16.27
C LEU A 211 7.44 -4.99 -16.31
N LEU A 212 7.30 -3.66 -16.22
CA LEU A 212 6.02 -2.96 -16.27
C LEU A 212 5.50 -2.73 -17.70
N GLY A 213 6.29 -3.04 -18.73
CA GLY A 213 5.91 -2.87 -20.14
C GLY A 213 5.85 -1.41 -20.58
N LEU A 214 6.74 -0.58 -20.06
CA LEU A 214 6.85 0.85 -20.37
C LEU A 214 8.12 1.15 -21.16
N GLU A 215 8.10 2.22 -21.97
CA GLU A 215 9.33 2.72 -22.58
C GLU A 215 10.19 3.42 -21.52
N MET A 216 11.49 3.09 -21.47
CA MET A 216 12.43 3.66 -20.50
C MET A 216 12.44 5.19 -20.51
N ALA A 217 12.39 5.81 -21.71
CA ALA A 217 12.41 7.26 -21.86
C ALA A 217 11.16 7.92 -21.25
N ASP A 218 9.99 7.31 -21.45
CA ASP A 218 8.73 7.81 -20.93
C ASP A 218 8.64 7.63 -19.41
N LEU A 219 9.09 6.49 -18.88
CA LEU A 219 9.15 6.27 -17.44
C LEU A 219 10.10 7.28 -16.76
N LYS A 220 11.31 7.45 -17.33
CA LYS A 220 12.29 8.44 -16.83
C LYS A 220 11.70 9.84 -16.77
N LEU A 221 11.05 10.26 -17.86
CA LEU A 221 10.48 11.60 -17.97
C LEU A 221 9.25 11.79 -17.07
N GLY A 222 8.41 10.76 -16.93
CA GLY A 222 7.25 10.76 -16.05
C GLY A 222 7.61 10.85 -14.56
N LEU A 223 8.75 10.30 -14.16
CA LEU A 223 9.23 10.37 -12.77
C LEU A 223 9.83 11.74 -12.40
N VAL A 224 10.43 12.45 -13.36
CA VAL A 224 11.12 13.73 -13.09
C VAL A 224 10.31 14.97 -13.47
N THR A 225 9.16 14.81 -14.14
CA THR A 225 8.32 15.94 -14.58
C THR A 225 6.85 15.74 -14.23
N ARG A 226 6.16 16.83 -13.91
CA ARG A 226 4.70 16.88 -13.83
C ARG A 226 4.11 17.62 -15.03
N ILE A 227 2.98 17.15 -15.52
CA ILE A 227 2.25 17.79 -16.63
C ILE A 227 1.22 18.76 -16.05
N MET A 228 1.22 20.00 -16.53
CA MET A 228 0.25 21.04 -16.14
C MET A 228 -0.42 21.65 -17.37
N GLN A 229 -1.71 21.99 -17.24
CA GLN A 229 -2.43 22.77 -18.25
C GLN A 229 -2.29 24.26 -17.97
N ALA A 230 -1.88 25.05 -18.98
CA ALA A 230 -1.77 26.49 -18.83
C ALA A 230 -3.16 27.15 -18.79
N THR A 231 -3.56 27.68 -17.63
CA THR A 231 -4.90 28.27 -17.41
C THR A 231 -5.08 29.66 -18.04
N LYS A 232 -4.00 30.34 -18.46
CA LYS A 232 -4.07 31.76 -18.90
C LYS A 232 -3.70 31.95 -20.38
N GLY A 233 -4.73 32.10 -21.21
CA GLY A 233 -4.77 33.22 -22.18
C GLY A 233 -4.15 33.06 -23.57
N GLY A 234 -4.09 31.87 -24.17
CA GLY A 234 -3.77 31.77 -25.61
C GLY A 234 -3.75 30.35 -26.16
N VAL A 235 -4.55 30.11 -27.20
CA VAL A 235 -4.75 28.87 -27.99
C VAL A 235 -4.72 27.56 -27.17
N LYS A 236 -5.92 27.09 -26.83
CA LYS A 236 -6.30 25.72 -26.38
C LYS A 236 -5.18 24.86 -25.78
N GLY A 237 -5.19 24.70 -24.45
CA GLY A 237 -4.83 23.44 -23.78
C GLY A 237 -3.38 22.95 -23.92
N THR A 238 -2.43 23.83 -24.21
CA THR A 238 -1.01 23.43 -24.33
C THR A 238 -0.52 22.82 -23.02
N LEU A 239 -0.09 21.55 -23.06
CA LEU A 239 0.48 20.84 -21.91
C LEU A 239 1.93 21.31 -21.70
N ILE A 240 2.23 21.72 -20.48
CA ILE A 240 3.58 22.13 -20.07
C ILE A 240 4.13 21.08 -19.12
N ARG A 241 5.35 20.63 -19.37
CA ARG A 241 6.11 19.78 -18.44
C ARG A 241 6.91 20.66 -17.50
N VAL A 242 6.65 20.52 -16.20
CA VAL A 242 7.34 21.24 -15.14
C VAL A 242 8.26 20.26 -14.41
N PRO A 243 9.57 20.52 -14.32
CA PRO A 243 10.49 19.66 -13.58
C PRO A 243 10.14 19.59 -12.09
N LEU A 244 10.32 18.41 -11.51
CA LEU A 244 10.14 18.16 -10.09
C LEU A 244 11.45 18.34 -9.32
N LYS A 245 11.35 18.71 -8.05
CA LYS A 245 12.47 18.64 -7.10
C LYS A 245 12.74 17.18 -6.71
N PRO A 246 13.95 16.83 -6.22
CA PRO A 246 14.28 15.45 -5.85
C PRO A 246 13.28 14.81 -4.87
N HIS A 247 12.86 15.54 -3.82
CA HIS A 247 11.87 15.03 -2.87
C HIS A 247 10.48 14.82 -3.49
N GLU A 248 10.06 15.66 -4.43
CA GLU A 248 8.79 15.50 -5.15
C GLU A 248 8.83 14.28 -6.08
N ALA A 249 9.98 14.01 -6.71
CA ALA A 249 10.17 12.82 -7.55
C ALA A 249 10.19 11.53 -6.72
N VAL A 250 10.84 11.53 -5.55
CA VAL A 250 10.77 10.40 -4.59
C VAL A 250 9.33 10.15 -4.15
N ALA A 251 8.59 11.20 -3.78
CA ALA A 251 7.19 11.08 -3.41
C ALA A 251 6.32 10.57 -4.57
N GLY A 252 6.59 11.03 -5.80
CA GLY A 252 5.91 10.56 -7.01
C GLY A 252 6.18 9.09 -7.32
N ARG A 253 7.43 8.64 -7.20
CA ARG A 253 7.82 7.23 -7.32
C ARG A 253 7.11 6.36 -6.28
N ASP A 254 7.13 6.77 -5.02
CA ASP A 254 6.48 6.03 -3.93
C ASP A 254 4.95 6.00 -4.10
N ALA A 255 4.34 7.09 -4.58
CA ALA A 255 2.91 7.13 -4.91
C ALA A 255 2.56 6.18 -6.06
N LEU A 256 3.42 6.11 -7.09
CA LEU A 256 3.27 5.16 -8.19
C LEU A 256 3.35 3.71 -7.70
N THR A 257 4.34 3.38 -6.86
CA THR A 257 4.46 2.06 -6.21
C THR A 257 3.19 1.69 -5.46
N LYS A 258 2.69 2.59 -4.60
CA LYS A 258 1.47 2.37 -3.82
C LYS A 258 0.25 2.13 -4.71
N ALA A 259 0.12 2.89 -5.79
CA ALA A 259 -0.97 2.76 -6.75
C ALA A 259 -0.90 1.42 -7.51
N LEU A 260 0.29 1.02 -7.98
CA LEU A 260 0.49 -0.25 -8.70
C LEU A 260 0.12 -1.44 -7.83
N TYR A 261 0.64 -1.49 -6.60
CA TYR A 261 0.35 -2.59 -5.68
C TYR A 261 -1.12 -2.62 -5.26
N SER A 262 -1.72 -1.46 -4.94
CA SER A 262 -3.15 -1.39 -4.60
C SER A 262 -4.02 -1.91 -5.74
N ARG A 263 -3.73 -1.51 -6.99
CA ARG A 263 -4.50 -1.97 -8.15
C ARG A 263 -4.27 -3.44 -8.46
N LEU A 264 -3.06 -3.96 -8.24
CA LEU A 264 -2.78 -5.40 -8.35
C LEU A 264 -3.61 -6.17 -7.32
N PHE A 265 -3.66 -5.69 -6.08
CA PHE A 265 -4.44 -6.32 -5.02
C PHE A 265 -5.94 -6.28 -5.31
N ASP A 266 -6.49 -5.13 -5.74
CA ASP A 266 -7.89 -4.99 -6.13
C ASP A 266 -8.24 -5.94 -7.29
N TRP A 267 -7.35 -6.07 -8.27
CA TRP A 267 -7.52 -6.99 -9.39
C TRP A 267 -7.49 -8.46 -8.94
N LEU A 268 -6.58 -8.83 -8.02
CA LEU A 268 -6.51 -10.17 -7.44
C LEU A 268 -7.82 -10.55 -6.73
N VAL A 269 -8.32 -9.67 -5.87
CA VAL A 269 -9.59 -9.89 -5.15
C VAL A 269 -10.75 -9.99 -6.15
N ALA A 270 -10.81 -9.11 -7.15
CA ALA A 270 -11.82 -9.18 -8.19
C ALA A 270 -11.76 -10.49 -9.00
N ARG A 271 -10.55 -10.99 -9.30
CA ARG A 271 -10.35 -12.28 -10.00
C ARG A 271 -10.78 -13.46 -9.14
N ILE A 272 -10.47 -13.43 -7.84
CA ILE A 272 -10.95 -14.43 -6.87
C ILE A 272 -12.48 -14.41 -6.79
N ASN A 273 -13.09 -13.24 -6.69
CA ASN A 273 -14.56 -13.12 -6.66
C ASN A 273 -15.22 -13.63 -7.95
N LYS A 274 -14.56 -13.50 -9.11
CA LYS A 274 -15.03 -14.11 -10.37
C LYS A 274 -14.93 -15.64 -10.37
N SER A 275 -13.97 -16.20 -9.64
CA SER A 275 -13.83 -17.67 -9.48
C SER A 275 -14.85 -18.27 -8.51
N ILE A 276 -15.45 -17.43 -7.65
CA ILE A 276 -16.49 -17.83 -6.72
C ILE A 276 -17.85 -17.65 -7.42
N PRO A 277 -18.65 -18.72 -7.59
CA PRO A 277 -20.00 -18.59 -8.12
C PRO A 277 -20.81 -17.63 -7.25
N SER A 278 -21.55 -16.72 -7.87
CA SER A 278 -22.53 -15.89 -7.17
C SER A 278 -23.85 -15.91 -7.93
N GLU A 279 -24.86 -16.50 -7.32
CA GLU A 279 -26.24 -16.24 -7.71
C GLU A 279 -26.77 -15.03 -6.94
N LYS A 280 -27.71 -14.29 -7.54
CA LYS A 280 -28.40 -13.19 -6.86
C LYS A 280 -29.19 -13.77 -5.69
N SER A 281 -28.69 -13.59 -4.47
CA SER A 281 -29.46 -13.87 -3.25
C SER A 281 -30.06 -12.60 -2.67
N THR A 282 -31.10 -12.77 -1.86
CA THR A 282 -31.70 -11.70 -1.06
C THR A 282 -30.99 -11.54 0.29
N ASN A 283 -30.39 -12.62 0.82
CA ASN A 283 -29.78 -12.67 2.15
C ASN A 283 -28.33 -13.16 2.08
N TYR A 284 -27.51 -12.72 3.04
CA TYR A 284 -26.14 -13.19 3.22
C TYR A 284 -25.75 -13.26 4.70
N ILE A 285 -24.78 -14.12 5.02
CA ILE A 285 -24.09 -14.15 6.30
C ILE A 285 -22.68 -13.62 6.06
N GLY A 286 -22.34 -12.51 6.72
CA GLY A 286 -21.03 -11.88 6.63
C GLY A 286 -20.15 -12.27 7.82
N VAL A 287 -18.92 -12.69 7.55
CA VAL A 287 -17.86 -12.82 8.56
C VAL A 287 -16.90 -11.66 8.38
N LEU A 288 -16.87 -10.77 9.36
CA LEU A 288 -15.92 -9.66 9.44
C LEU A 288 -14.71 -10.10 10.27
N ASP A 289 -13.55 -10.07 9.66
CA ASP A 289 -12.25 -10.33 10.29
C ASP A 289 -11.42 -9.04 10.21
N ILE A 290 -11.14 -8.44 11.36
CA ILE A 290 -10.42 -7.18 11.51
C ILE A 290 -9.39 -7.31 12.63
N ALA A 291 -8.26 -6.63 12.46
CA ALA A 291 -7.28 -6.47 13.52
C ALA A 291 -7.92 -5.79 14.75
N GLY A 292 -7.66 -6.36 15.94
CA GLY A 292 -8.08 -5.75 17.20
C GLY A 292 -7.35 -4.45 17.50
N PHE A 293 -7.54 -3.92 18.71
CA PHE A 293 -6.81 -2.73 19.14
C PHE A 293 -5.30 -3.00 19.18
N GLU A 294 -4.51 -2.16 18.53
CA GLU A 294 -3.05 -2.29 18.44
C GLU A 294 -2.36 -1.15 19.17
N PHE A 295 -1.35 -1.48 19.98
CA PHE A 295 -0.55 -0.50 20.69
C PHE A 295 0.92 -0.94 20.75
N PHE A 296 1.80 -0.06 20.28
CA PHE A 296 3.26 -0.20 20.33
C PHE A 296 3.89 0.95 21.15
N GLU A 297 5.20 0.88 21.37
CA GLU A 297 5.95 1.95 22.06
C GLU A 297 5.77 3.31 21.37
N VAL A 298 5.77 3.32 20.03
CA VAL A 298 5.41 4.47 19.21
C VAL A 298 4.41 4.00 18.15
N ASN A 299 3.18 4.50 18.24
CA ASN A 299 2.13 4.17 17.28
C ASN A 299 2.30 5.01 16.01
N SER A 300 2.24 4.36 14.85
CA SER A 300 2.25 5.05 13.56
C SER A 300 0.83 5.47 13.14
N PHE A 301 0.73 6.11 11.97
CA PHE A 301 -0.56 6.52 11.42
C PHE A 301 -1.48 5.32 11.12
N GLU A 302 -0.90 4.17 10.87
CA GLU A 302 -1.62 2.92 10.59
C GLU A 302 -2.35 2.42 11.82
N GLN A 303 -1.68 2.35 12.98
CA GLN A 303 -2.35 2.02 14.25
C GLN A 303 -3.40 3.07 14.61
N PHE A 304 -3.14 4.35 14.32
CA PHE A 304 -4.14 5.41 14.51
C PHE A 304 -5.42 5.12 13.71
N CYS A 305 -5.32 4.72 12.44
CA CYS A 305 -6.48 4.32 11.63
C CYS A 305 -7.14 3.02 12.10
N ILE A 306 -6.37 2.02 12.52
CA ILE A 306 -6.89 0.73 13.01
C ILE A 306 -7.66 0.94 14.32
N ASN A 307 -7.08 1.67 15.27
CA ASN A 307 -7.70 1.95 16.56
C ASN A 307 -8.96 2.81 16.40
N PHE A 308 -8.93 3.79 15.50
CA PHE A 308 -10.14 4.54 15.15
C PHE A 308 -11.26 3.65 14.58
N CYS A 309 -10.92 2.70 13.70
CA CYS A 309 -11.88 1.74 13.18
C CYS A 309 -12.48 0.87 14.30
N ASN A 310 -11.65 0.41 15.24
CA ASN A 310 -12.09 -0.35 16.41
C ASN A 310 -13.02 0.47 17.31
N GLU A 311 -12.76 1.77 17.49
CA GLU A 311 -13.64 2.66 18.27
C GLU A 311 -15.05 2.75 17.66
N LYS A 312 -15.14 2.87 16.32
CA LYS A 312 -16.43 2.84 15.62
C LYS A 312 -17.13 1.49 15.72
N LEU A 313 -16.39 0.39 15.66
CA LEU A 313 -16.96 -0.96 15.85
C LEU A 313 -17.47 -1.15 17.27
N GLN A 314 -16.74 -0.66 18.27
CA GLN A 314 -17.16 -0.69 19.67
C GLN A 314 -18.45 0.12 19.88
N HIS A 315 -18.55 1.29 19.24
CA HIS A 315 -19.78 2.10 19.29
C HIS A 315 -20.97 1.35 18.69
N PHE A 316 -20.78 0.76 17.51
CA PHE A 316 -21.81 -0.06 16.86
C PHE A 316 -22.21 -1.27 17.72
N PHE A 317 -21.25 -1.93 18.38
CA PHE A 317 -21.52 -3.04 19.29
C PHE A 317 -22.36 -2.60 20.50
N ASN A 318 -21.97 -1.51 21.15
CA ASN A 318 -22.71 -0.96 22.28
C ASN A 318 -24.15 -0.59 21.89
N GLU A 319 -24.33 0.06 20.74
CA GLU A 319 -25.66 0.44 20.24
C GLU A 319 -26.52 -0.81 19.93
N ARG A 320 -25.95 -1.79 19.22
CA ARG A 320 -26.72 -2.96 18.75
C ARG A 320 -27.01 -3.97 19.86
N ILE A 321 -26.06 -4.22 20.76
CA ILE A 321 -26.18 -5.25 21.80
C ILE A 321 -26.78 -4.70 23.08
N LEU A 322 -26.46 -3.47 23.48
CA LEU A 322 -26.92 -2.94 24.75
C LEU A 322 -28.17 -2.09 24.58
N LYS A 323 -28.13 -1.08 23.72
CA LYS A 323 -29.25 -0.13 23.59
C LYS A 323 -30.49 -0.80 22.98
N GLN A 324 -30.33 -1.51 21.87
CA GLN A 324 -31.47 -2.13 21.17
C GLN A 324 -32.07 -3.33 21.92
N GLU A 325 -31.26 -4.13 22.63
CA GLU A 325 -31.78 -5.20 23.50
C GLU A 325 -32.56 -4.64 24.68
N GLN A 326 -32.07 -3.57 25.33
CA GLN A 326 -32.79 -2.92 26.42
C GLN A 326 -34.11 -2.28 25.95
N GLU A 327 -34.12 -1.68 24.76
CA GLU A 327 -35.34 -1.20 24.11
C GLU A 327 -36.33 -2.33 23.82
N LEU A 328 -35.83 -3.51 23.42
CA LEU A 328 -36.66 -4.70 23.23
C LEU A 328 -37.24 -5.22 24.55
N TYR A 329 -36.44 -5.30 25.62
CA TYR A 329 -36.93 -5.71 26.95
C TYR A 329 -38.00 -4.76 27.47
N ALA A 330 -37.80 -3.46 27.32
CA ALA A 330 -38.80 -2.45 27.68
C ALA A 330 -40.09 -2.60 26.86
N LYS A 331 -39.98 -2.91 25.56
CA LYS A 331 -41.12 -3.13 24.68
C LYS A 331 -41.91 -4.39 25.02
N GLU A 332 -41.23 -5.46 25.42
CA GLU A 332 -41.84 -6.72 25.86
C GLU A 332 -42.32 -6.67 27.32
N GLY A 333 -42.08 -5.56 28.04
CA GLY A 333 -42.50 -5.38 29.43
C GLY A 333 -41.71 -6.24 30.43
N LEU A 334 -40.47 -6.61 30.09
CA LEU A 334 -39.58 -7.35 30.98
C LEU A 334 -38.88 -6.39 31.94
N ASP A 335 -38.99 -6.65 33.24
CA ASP A 335 -38.35 -5.86 34.30
C ASP A 335 -36.86 -6.27 34.47
N VAL A 336 -36.07 -6.00 33.43
CA VAL A 336 -34.63 -6.28 33.42
C VAL A 336 -33.87 -5.04 33.90
N PRO A 337 -32.91 -5.17 34.84
CA PRO A 337 -32.12 -4.03 35.30
C PRO A 337 -31.34 -3.40 34.14
N ARG A 338 -31.39 -2.07 34.06
CA ARG A 338 -30.68 -1.30 33.04
C ARG A 338 -29.17 -1.50 33.19
N ILE A 339 -28.52 -1.92 32.11
CA ILE A 339 -27.05 -2.04 32.07
C ILE A 339 -26.49 -0.68 31.65
N GLU A 340 -25.75 -0.04 32.54
CA GLU A 340 -24.98 1.16 32.22
C GLU A 340 -23.77 0.78 31.36
N TYR A 341 -23.53 1.57 30.32
CA TYR A 341 -22.37 1.43 29.46
C TYR A 341 -21.75 2.80 29.19
N SER A 342 -20.44 2.82 28.97
CA SER A 342 -19.73 4.04 28.61
C SER A 342 -19.96 4.35 27.13
N ASP A 343 -20.56 5.51 26.85
CA ASP A 343 -20.62 6.03 25.50
C ASP A 343 -19.23 6.52 25.07
N ASN A 344 -18.89 6.21 23.83
CA ASN A 344 -17.64 6.56 23.17
C ASN A 344 -17.85 7.48 21.96
N HIS A 345 -19.06 8.00 21.78
CA HIS A 345 -19.38 8.95 20.72
C HIS A 345 -18.49 10.19 20.76
N ASP A 346 -18.13 10.65 21.97
CA ASP A 346 -17.20 11.77 22.19
C ASP A 346 -15.83 11.52 21.55
N CYS A 347 -15.33 10.29 21.64
CA CYS A 347 -14.07 9.89 21.02
C CYS A 347 -14.20 9.87 19.48
N ILE A 348 -15.33 9.40 18.94
CA ILE A 348 -15.55 9.37 17.49
C ILE A 348 -15.67 10.78 16.92
N GLU A 349 -16.41 11.67 17.60
CA GLU A 349 -16.54 13.07 17.21
C GLU A 349 -15.16 13.75 17.18
N LEU A 350 -14.29 13.53 18.16
CA LEU A 350 -12.93 14.08 18.15
C LEU A 350 -12.15 13.75 16.86
N PHE A 351 -12.41 12.61 16.23
CA PHE A 351 -11.74 12.21 14.99
C PHE A 351 -12.44 12.76 13.72
N GLU A 352 -13.77 12.69 13.66
CA GLU A 352 -14.57 12.99 12.44
C GLU A 352 -15.27 14.35 12.43
N MET A 353 -15.18 15.12 13.51
CA MET A 353 -15.87 16.40 13.60
C MET A 353 -15.40 17.33 12.48
N LYS A 354 -16.36 17.87 11.75
CA LYS A 354 -16.08 18.68 10.57
C LYS A 354 -15.34 19.97 10.95
N SER A 355 -14.23 20.25 10.27
CA SER A 355 -13.38 21.44 10.44
C SER A 355 -12.56 21.54 11.74
N CYS A 356 -12.66 20.58 12.66
CA CYS A 356 -11.86 20.56 13.90
C CYS A 356 -11.47 19.16 14.39
N GLY A 357 -11.95 18.12 13.72
CA GLY A 357 -11.57 16.74 13.97
C GLY A 357 -10.15 16.46 13.52
N LEU A 358 -9.52 15.48 14.15
CA LEU A 358 -8.12 15.11 13.89
C LEU A 358 -7.84 14.81 12.42
N LEU A 359 -8.77 14.13 11.73
CA LEU A 359 -8.61 13.74 10.33
C LEU A 359 -8.70 14.95 9.38
N ASP A 360 -9.64 15.86 9.62
CA ASP A 360 -9.79 17.07 8.81
C ASP A 360 -8.58 17.99 8.94
N LEU A 361 -8.07 18.18 10.17
CA LEU A 361 -6.86 18.98 10.42
C LEU A 361 -5.62 18.38 9.75
N LEU A 362 -5.51 17.04 9.73
CA LEU A 362 -4.43 16.35 9.03
C LEU A 362 -4.50 16.58 7.52
N ASP A 363 -5.72 16.54 6.96
CA ASP A 363 -5.98 16.79 5.55
C ASP A 363 -5.69 18.23 5.14
N GLU A 364 -5.99 19.20 6.01
CA GLU A 364 -5.65 20.61 5.81
C GLU A 364 -4.13 20.83 5.82
N GLU A 365 -3.41 20.23 6.78
CA GLU A 365 -1.95 20.31 6.86
C GLU A 365 -1.30 19.74 5.60
N ALA A 366 -1.78 18.60 5.11
CA ALA A 366 -1.25 17.94 3.92
C ALA A 366 -1.43 18.77 2.64
N ARG A 367 -2.38 19.71 2.61
CA ARG A 367 -2.61 20.62 1.48
C ARG A 367 -1.77 21.90 1.56
N LEU A 368 -1.11 22.17 2.69
CA LEU A 368 -0.26 23.35 2.82
C LEU A 368 0.98 23.25 1.92
N PRO A 369 1.50 24.39 1.39
CA PRO A 369 2.72 24.40 0.59
C PRO A 369 3.97 23.87 1.31
N ARG A 370 3.96 23.91 2.66
CA ARG A 370 5.02 23.43 3.54
C ARG A 370 4.38 22.72 4.75
N PRO A 371 4.07 21.42 4.64
CA PRO A 371 3.52 20.67 5.76
C PRO A 371 4.58 20.55 6.87
N SER A 372 4.15 20.66 8.13
CA SER A 372 4.97 20.52 9.33
C SER A 372 4.25 19.70 10.38
N SER A 373 4.93 18.69 10.92
CA SER A 373 4.39 17.86 12.01
C SER A 373 4.14 18.68 13.27
N GLN A 374 5.03 19.63 13.60
CA GLN A 374 4.86 20.50 14.77
C GLN A 374 3.65 21.42 14.63
N HIS A 375 3.42 21.96 13.43
CA HIS A 375 2.26 22.80 13.16
C HIS A 375 0.97 22.00 13.30
N PHE A 376 0.91 20.79 12.73
CA PHE A 376 -0.24 19.89 12.89
C PHE A 376 -0.54 19.59 14.37
N THR A 377 0.46 19.19 15.15
CA THR A 377 0.24 18.86 16.57
C THR A 377 -0.25 20.08 17.35
N ALA A 378 0.31 21.27 17.09
CA ALA A 378 -0.15 22.51 17.72
C ALA A 378 -1.59 22.87 17.33
N ALA A 379 -1.96 22.71 16.06
CA ALA A 379 -3.32 22.96 15.58
C ALA A 379 -4.35 22.01 16.20
N VAL A 380 -4.00 20.73 16.34
CA VAL A 380 -4.84 19.72 17.02
C VAL A 380 -5.10 20.12 18.46
N TYR A 381 -4.06 20.54 19.20
CA TYR A 381 -4.21 20.98 20.59
C TYR A 381 -5.02 22.27 20.70
N GLU A 382 -4.83 23.23 19.80
CA GLU A 382 -5.56 24.49 19.81
C GLU A 382 -7.06 24.29 19.54
N ALA A 383 -7.40 23.42 18.59
CA ALA A 383 -8.78 23.12 18.23
C ALA A 383 -9.53 22.33 19.32
N ASN A 384 -8.83 21.48 20.07
CA ASN A 384 -9.43 20.55 21.03
C ASN A 384 -9.04 20.83 22.49
N LYS A 385 -8.79 22.11 22.83
CA LYS A 385 -8.42 22.52 24.19
C LYS A 385 -9.46 22.07 25.23
N GLY A 386 -9.02 21.29 26.21
CA GLY A 386 -9.85 20.86 27.34
C GLY A 386 -10.66 19.59 27.09
N HIS A 387 -10.46 18.89 25.97
CA HIS A 387 -11.09 17.59 25.75
C HIS A 387 -10.43 16.51 26.61
N PHE A 388 -11.19 15.87 27.50
CA PHE A 388 -10.64 14.92 28.49
C PHE A 388 -10.00 13.64 27.89
N ARG A 389 -10.34 13.30 26.64
CA ARG A 389 -9.71 12.18 25.89
C ARG A 389 -8.34 12.52 25.31
N LEU A 390 -7.92 13.78 25.35
CA LEU A 390 -6.70 14.26 24.73
C LEU A 390 -5.81 14.90 25.80
N GLU A 391 -4.88 14.10 26.33
CA GLU A 391 -3.90 14.57 27.30
C GLU A 391 -2.68 15.19 26.61
N VAL A 392 -2.17 16.27 27.18
CA VAL A 392 -0.90 16.89 26.80
C VAL A 392 0.13 16.47 27.84
N ASN A 393 1.14 15.71 27.42
CA ASN A 393 2.34 15.45 28.23
C ASN A 393 3.40 16.51 27.97
#